data_AF-C5CGE8-F1
#
_entry.id   AF-C5CGE8-F1
#
_cell.length_a   1.000
_cell.length_b   1.000
_cell.length_c   1.000
_cell.angle_alpha   90.00
_cell.angle_beta   90.00
_cell.angle_gamma   90.00
#
_symmetry.space_group_name_H-M   'P 1'
#
loop_
_entity.id
_entity.type
_entity.pdbx_description
1 polymer ?
#
loop_
_entity_poly.entity_id
_entity_poly.type
_entity_poly.pdbx_seq_one_letter_code
_entity_poly.pdbx_strand_id
1 'polypeptide(L)' 'MSVIINYDKLLKRIRHKYAIPIAAARRAEGLKDFGRPKLDPQMVKQAGDKINIALKELEEGRIVIRNEEMLKILVPKVK' A
#
# COMPACT_ATOMS: atom_id res chain seq x y z
N MET A 1 16.63 -9.18 7.19
CA MET A 1 15.21 -9.36 6.84
C MET A 1 14.91 -8.45 5.66
N SER A 2 15.11 -8.90 4.44
CA SER A 2 14.19 -9.73 3.63
C SER A 2 12.84 -9.05 3.42
N VAL A 3 12.65 -8.60 2.18
CA VAL A 3 11.46 -8.02 1.54
C VAL A 3 10.17 -8.18 2.36
N ILE A 4 9.75 -7.11 3.03
CA ILE A 4 8.49 -7.06 3.82
C ILE A 4 7.26 -7.05 2.90
N ILE A 5 7.43 -6.56 1.66
CA ILE A 5 6.34 -6.19 0.75
C ILE A 5 6.33 -7.06 -0.50
N ASN A 6 5.25 -7.81 -0.70
CA ASN A 6 5.02 -8.54 -1.94
C ASN A 6 4.38 -7.62 -3.00
N TYR A 7 5.22 -7.01 -3.85
CA TYR A 7 4.75 -6.12 -4.92
C TYR A 7 3.92 -6.84 -5.98
N ASP A 8 4.17 -8.12 -6.26
CA ASP A 8 3.36 -8.87 -7.22
C ASP A 8 1.92 -9.05 -6.71
N LYS A 9 1.76 -9.34 -5.41
CA LYS A 9 0.46 -9.39 -4.74
C LYS A 9 -0.24 -8.03 -4.80
N LEU A 10 0.50 -6.94 -4.55
CA LEU A 10 -0.02 -5.58 -4.68
C LEU A 10 -0.47 -5.26 -6.11
N LEU A 11 0.33 -5.59 -7.13
CA LEU A 11 0.03 -5.28 -8.54
C LEU A 11 -1.13 -6.11 -9.10
N LYS A 12 -1.30 -7.35 -8.62
CA LYS A 12 -2.49 -8.17 -8.93
C LYS A 12 -3.78 -7.50 -8.46
N ARG A 13 -3.73 -6.84 -7.30
CA ARG A 13 -4.87 -6.11 -6.73
C ARG A 13 -5.01 -4.72 -7.35
N ILE A 14 -3.96 -3.91 -7.26
CA ILE A 14 -3.84 -2.53 -7.72
C ILE A 14 -3.05 -2.53 -9.04
N ARG A 15 -3.76 -2.67 -10.17
CA ARG A 15 -3.12 -2.74 -11.50
C ARG A 15 -2.32 -1.49 -11.88
N HIS A 16 -2.59 -0.37 -11.25
CA HIS A 16 -1.90 0.89 -11.51
C HIS A 16 -0.63 0.99 -10.67
N LYS A 17 0.49 0.58 -11.26
CA LYS A 17 1.79 0.53 -10.57
C LYS A 17 2.18 1.83 -9.85
N TYR A 18 1.86 2.99 -10.44
CA TYR A 18 2.18 4.30 -9.85
C TYR A 18 1.19 4.75 -8.77
N ALA A 19 0.00 4.16 -8.71
CA ALA A 19 -0.96 4.47 -7.65
C ALA A 19 -0.50 3.90 -6.29
N ILE A 20 0.26 2.81 -6.30
CA ILE A 20 0.80 2.16 -5.09
C ILE A 20 1.70 3.11 -4.28
N PRO A 21 2.80 3.69 -4.83
CA PRO A 21 3.66 4.59 -4.06
C PRO A 21 2.94 5.87 -3.62
N ILE A 22 2.01 6.40 -4.43
CA ILE A 22 1.22 7.58 -4.06
C ILE A 22 0.33 7.26 -2.84
N ALA A 23 -0.35 6.11 -2.87
CA ALA A 23 -1.20 5.68 -1.76
C ALA A 23 -0.37 5.41 -0.49
N ALA A 24 0.80 4.78 -0.64
CA ALA A 24 1.71 4.50 0.47
C ALA A 24 2.26 5.79 1.09
N ALA A 25 2.68 6.76 0.27
CA ALA A 25 3.18 8.05 0.73
C ALA A 25 2.12 8.82 1.54
N ARG A 26 0.91 8.99 0.98
CA ARG A 26 -0.21 9.65 1.69
C ARG A 26 -0.56 8.95 3.00
N ARG A 27 -0.50 7.61 3.02
CA ARG A 27 -0.73 6.86 4.26
C ARG A 27 0.39 7.10 5.27
N ALA A 28 1.65 7.09 4.84
CA ALA A 28 2.78 7.30 5.72
C ALA A 28 2.80 8.71 6.35
N GLU A 29 2.35 9.72 5.62
CA GLU A 29 2.08 11.07 6.16
C GLU A 29 1.04 11.00 7.28
N GLY A 30 -0.09 10.32 7.05
CA GLY A 30 -1.10 10.11 8.09
C GLY A 30 -0.57 9.37 9.33
N LEU A 31 0.37 8.44 9.17
CA LEU A 31 1.06 7.76 10.29
C LEU A 31 2.04 8.69 11.02
N LYS A 32 2.48 9.79 10.40
CA LYS A 32 3.31 10.80 11.05
C LYS A 32 2.48 11.71 11.94
N ASP A 33 1.28 12.07 11.51
CA ASP A 33 0.36 12.95 12.24
C ASP A 33 -0.52 12.18 13.22
N PHE A 34 0.10 11.32 14.04
CA PHE A 34 -0.57 10.50 15.07
C PHE A 34 -1.49 9.38 14.55
N GLY A 35 -1.42 9.03 13.27
CA GLY A 35 -2.15 7.89 12.72
C GLY A 35 -1.71 6.56 13.32
N ARG A 36 -2.67 5.74 13.74
CA ARG A 36 -2.41 4.38 14.23
C ARG A 36 -2.25 3.41 13.05
N PRO A 37 -1.21 2.55 13.06
CA PRO A 37 -1.13 1.42 12.14
C PRO A 37 -2.32 0.47 12.29
N LYS A 38 -2.77 -0.11 11.19
CA LYS A 38 -3.82 -1.15 11.09
C LYS A 38 -3.23 -2.55 10.94
N LEU A 39 -1.98 -2.73 11.36
CA LEU A 39 -1.26 -3.99 11.38
C LEU A 39 -1.00 -4.41 12.82
N ASP A 40 -0.75 -5.70 13.02
CA ASP A 40 -0.38 -6.23 14.33
C ASP A 40 0.94 -5.62 14.83
N PRO A 41 1.10 -5.41 16.14
CA PRO A 41 2.31 -4.79 16.69
C PRO A 41 3.61 -5.49 16.29
N GLN A 42 3.57 -6.82 16.12
CA GLN A 42 4.73 -7.59 15.64
C GLN A 42 5.10 -7.24 14.20
N MET A 43 4.10 -7.11 13.31
CA MET A 43 4.32 -6.71 11.92
C MET A 43 4.82 -5.27 11.82
N VAL A 44 4.29 -4.37 12.65
CA VAL A 44 4.76 -2.97 12.73
C VAL A 44 6.22 -2.91 13.13
N LYS A 45 6.62 -3.71 14.13
CA LYS A 45 8.02 -3.82 14.58
C LYS A 45 8.93 -4.39 13.49
N GLN A 46 8.45 -5.35 12.70
CA GLN A 46 9.18 -5.91 11.56
C GLN A 46 9.32 -4.93 10.39
N ALA A 47 8.30 -4.10 10.15
CA ALA A 47 8.29 -3.14 9.05
C ALA A 47 9.30 -2.01 9.25
N GLY A 48 9.56 -1.61 10.49
CA GLY A 48 10.62 -0.68 10.90
C GLY A 48 10.35 0.80 10.60
N ASP A 49 9.77 1.11 9.45
CA ASP A 49 9.46 2.48 9.03
C ASP A 49 8.01 2.65 8.57
N LYS A 50 7.56 3.92 8.50
CA LYS A 50 6.17 4.28 8.16
C LYS A 50 5.78 3.93 6.72
N ILE A 51 6.75 3.90 5.79
CA ILE A 51 6.49 3.59 4.39
C ILE A 51 6.24 2.09 4.25
N ASN A 52 7.05 1.25 4.87
CA ASN A 52 6.89 -0.19 4.91
C ASN A 52 5.60 -0.57 5.64
N ILE A 53 5.25 0.11 6.74
CA ILE A 53 3.94 -0.07 7.39
C ILE A 53 2.82 0.23 6.41
N ALA A 54 2.85 1.37 5.72
CA ALA A 54 1.83 1.76 4.76
C ALA A 54 1.73 0.79 3.57
N LEU A 55 2.87 0.36 3.01
CA LEU A 55 2.92 -0.65 1.95
C LEU A 55 2.36 -1.99 2.42
N LYS A 56 2.63 -2.38 3.67
CA LYS A 56 2.13 -3.64 4.21
C LYS A 56 0.64 -3.59 4.52
N GLU A 57 0.14 -2.45 4.99
CA GLU A 57 -1.29 -2.20 5.11
C GLU A 57 -2.00 -2.24 3.75
N LEU A 58 -1.36 -1.71 2.69
CA LEU A 58 -1.82 -1.86 1.32
C LEU A 58 -1.77 -3.33 0.88
N GLU A 59 -0.72 -4.08 1.19
CA GLU A 59 -0.61 -5.48 0.77
C GLU A 59 -1.69 -6.37 1.41
N GLU A 60 -1.94 -6.17 2.70
CA GLU A 60 -2.97 -6.88 3.47
C GLU A 60 -4.38 -6.33 3.26
N GLY A 61 -4.53 -5.30 2.42
CA GLY A 61 -5.82 -4.67 2.11
C GLY A 61 -6.52 -3.98 3.27
N ARG A 62 -5.77 -3.65 4.33
CA ARG A 62 -6.25 -2.83 5.48
C ARG A 62 -6.53 -1.38 5.09
N ILE A 63 -5.89 -0.95 4.00
CA ILE A 63 -6.18 0.31 3.31
C ILE A 63 -6.40 0.07 1.82
N VAL A 64 -7.22 0.95 1.25
CA VAL A 64 -7.70 0.90 -0.13
C VAL A 64 -7.55 2.27 -0.77
N ILE A 65 -7.40 2.29 -2.09
CA ILE A 65 -7.42 3.53 -2.86
C ILE A 65 -8.88 3.86 -3.13
N ARG A 66 -9.40 4.98 -2.62
CA ARG A 66 -10.84 5.31 -2.70
C ARG A 66 -11.40 5.29 -4.13
N ASN A 67 -10.61 5.73 -5.11
CA ASN A 67 -11.00 5.79 -6.52
C ASN A 67 -10.38 4.65 -7.34
N GLU A 68 -10.21 3.46 -6.76
CA GLU A 68 -9.61 2.31 -7.44
C GLU A 68 -10.40 1.89 -8.70
N GLU A 69 -11.72 2.12 -8.74
CA GLU A 69 -12.53 1.88 -9.93
C GLU A 69 -12.16 2.78 -11.10
N MET A 70 -11.96 4.08 -10.86
CA MET A 70 -11.49 5.00 -11.90
C MET A 70 -10.13 4.58 -12.43
N LEU A 71 -9.25 4.08 -11.54
CA LEU A 71 -7.99 3.53 -11.95
C LEU A 71 -8.24 2.39 -12.95
N LYS A 72 -9.09 1.39 -12.67
CA LYS A 72 -9.34 0.27 -13.60
C LYS A 72 -9.65 0.69 -15.05
N ILE A 73 -10.31 1.82 -15.26
CA ILE A 73 -10.65 2.37 -16.59
C ILE A 73 -9.39 2.85 -17.35
N LEU A 74 -8.38 3.32 -16.62
CA LEU A 74 -7.12 3.82 -17.16
C LEU A 74 -6.10 2.71 -17.48
N VAL A 75 -6.39 1.43 -17.19
CA VAL A 75 -5.52 0.33 -17.64
C VAL A 75 -5.61 0.25 -19.17
N PRO A 76 -4.51 0.46 -19.92
CA PRO A 76 -4.53 0.34 -21.37
C PRO A 76 -4.87 -1.10 -21.77
N LYS A 77 -5.81 -1.24 -22.70
CA LYS A 77 -6.06 -2.50 -23.40
C LYS A 77 -4.97 -2.67 -24.46
N VAL A 78 -3.85 -3.26 -24.07
CA VAL A 78 -2.81 -3.66 -25.04
C VAL A 78 -3.36 -4.89 -25.77
N LYS A 79 -3.54 -4.78 -27.08
CA LYS A 79 -3.79 -5.92 -27.97
C LYS A 79 -2.46 -6.44 -28.49
#